data_AF-A0A8R1EBB6-F1
#
_entry.id   AF-A0A8R1EBB6-F1
#
_cell.length_a   1.000
_cell.length_b   1.000
_cell.length_c   1.000
_cell.angle_alpha   90.00
_cell.angle_beta   90.00
_cell.angle_gamma   90.00
#
_symmetry.space_group_name_H-M   'P 1'
#
loop_
_entity.id
_entity.type
_entity.pdbx_description
1 polymer ?
#
loop_
_entity_poly.entity_id
_entity_poly.type
_entity_poly.pdbx_seq_one_letter_code
_entity_poly.pdbx_strand_id
1 'polypeptide(L)'
;MIGGPLFGYVIQKFGIRYALHLCYVSTLISGLALFFSFDYYSLLISRIPVVFMHGQQAHQTLLSALTSPGKERTSAFGRMGLTFGIGFIFVPIFSIAASKIGGDVAPLLVSAALCLVPSLVLETCIDRKSYELYIIEKFNATNTENQVMQMMIGVFIMFSNGFGVIWLRKKFDEQTLLIIGSLSFAIGYTLFTLIFFNFWMLLLIMPFVSLGMSTVATCADSLLTALVDESEQVKT
;
A
#
# COMPACT_ATOMS: atom_id res chain seq x y z
N MET A 1 8.04 -11.71 5.22
CA MET A 1 6.90 -12.64 5.03
C MET A 1 6.47 -13.39 6.30
N ILE A 2 7.21 -13.31 7.43
CA ILE A 2 6.73 -13.85 8.74
C ILE A 2 5.98 -12.78 9.57
N GLY A 3 6.37 -11.51 9.44
CA GLY A 3 5.70 -10.41 10.14
C GLY A 3 4.24 -10.17 9.69
N GLY A 4 3.86 -10.60 8.48
CA GLY A 4 2.52 -10.38 7.92
C GLY A 4 1.43 -11.06 8.75
N PRO A 5 1.50 -12.38 8.98
CA PRO A 5 0.56 -13.07 9.88
C PRO A 5 0.57 -12.53 11.31
N LEU A 6 1.74 -12.20 11.86
CA LEU A 6 1.84 -11.63 13.22
C LEU A 6 1.16 -10.26 13.30
N PHE A 7 1.36 -9.42 12.30
CA PHE A 7 0.79 -8.08 12.23
C PHE A 7 -0.71 -8.13 11.93
N GLY A 8 -1.17 -9.09 11.11
CA GLY A 8 -2.59 -9.42 10.94
C GLY A 8 -3.26 -9.80 12.25
N TYR A 9 -2.61 -10.61 13.09
CA TYR A 9 -3.09 -10.91 14.45
C TYR A 9 -3.18 -9.66 15.34
N VAL A 10 -2.22 -8.74 15.24
CA VAL A 10 -2.27 -7.46 15.96
C VAL A 10 -3.47 -6.62 15.52
N ILE A 11 -3.75 -6.55 14.22
CA ILE A 11 -4.92 -5.86 13.67
C ILE A 11 -6.21 -6.47 14.23
N GLN A 12 -6.31 -7.79 14.26
CA GLN A 12 -7.47 -8.50 14.80
C GLN A 12 -7.72 -8.22 16.27
N LYS A 13 -6.66 -8.27 17.09
CA LYS A 13 -6.77 -8.20 18.54
C LYS A 13 -6.88 -6.78 19.08
N PHE A 14 -6.17 -5.84 18.46
CA PHE A 14 -6.03 -4.48 18.97
C PHE A 14 -6.60 -3.41 18.03
N GLY A 15 -7.06 -3.80 16.84
CA GLY A 15 -7.65 -2.92 15.84
C GLY A 15 -6.65 -2.34 14.85
N ILE A 16 -7.15 -1.95 13.68
CA ILE A 16 -6.35 -1.45 12.55
C ILE A 16 -5.59 -0.17 12.92
N ARG A 17 -6.21 0.74 13.69
CA ARG A 17 -5.56 1.99 14.11
C ARG A 17 -4.34 1.77 14.99
N TYR A 18 -4.47 0.91 16.00
CA TYR A 18 -3.35 0.57 16.87
C TYR A 18 -2.22 -0.06 16.05
N ALA A 19 -2.55 -0.97 15.13
CA ALA A 19 -1.58 -1.59 14.24
C ALA A 19 -0.86 -0.55 13.35
N LEU A 20 -1.58 0.45 12.81
CA LEU A 20 -0.97 1.53 12.02
C LEU A 20 0.01 2.36 12.85
N HIS A 21 -0.34 2.77 14.07
CA HIS A 21 0.59 3.46 14.97
C HIS A 21 1.79 2.58 15.32
N LEU A 22 1.58 1.30 15.61
CA LEU A 22 2.66 0.34 15.85
C LEU A 22 3.61 0.27 14.64
N CYS A 23 3.09 0.25 13.41
CA CYS A 23 3.89 0.27 12.19
C CYS A 23 4.70 1.58 12.07
N TYR A 24 4.08 2.74 12.29
CA TYR A 24 4.77 4.03 12.19
C TYR A 24 5.86 4.18 13.26
N VAL A 25 5.57 3.80 14.51
CA VAL A 25 6.55 3.80 15.60
C VAL A 25 7.69 2.81 15.33
N SER A 26 7.38 1.61 14.82
CA SER A 26 8.41 0.64 14.45
C SER A 26 9.31 1.14 13.31
N THR A 27 8.73 1.89 12.37
CA THR A 27 9.47 2.56 11.28
C THR A 27 10.42 3.63 11.83
N LEU A 28 9.93 4.47 12.75
CA LEU A 28 10.73 5.47 13.44
C LEU A 28 11.90 4.84 14.20
N ILE A 29 11.61 3.83 15.03
CA ILE A 29 12.62 3.13 15.84
C ILE A 29 13.65 2.43 14.95
N SER A 30 13.23 1.76 13.87
CA SER A 30 14.16 1.12 12.94
C SER A 30 15.07 2.14 12.25
N GLY A 31 14.53 3.28 11.81
CA GLY A 31 15.31 4.35 11.18
C GLY A 31 16.34 4.97 12.12
N LEU A 32 15.94 5.27 13.37
CA LEU A 32 16.86 5.80 14.39
C LEU A 32 17.91 4.76 14.81
N ALA A 33 17.51 3.50 15.03
CA ALA A 33 18.44 2.44 15.37
C ALA A 33 19.46 2.19 14.25
N LEU A 34 19.03 2.28 12.98
CA LEU A 34 19.93 2.16 11.84
C LEU A 34 20.90 3.34 11.75
N PHE A 35 20.46 4.55 12.10
CA PHE A 35 21.32 5.73 12.17
C PHE A 35 22.46 5.58 13.20
N PHE A 36 22.19 4.97 14.35
CA PHE A 36 23.19 4.69 15.40
C PHE A 36 23.93 3.36 15.23
N SER A 37 23.83 2.72 14.06
CA SER A 37 24.47 1.44 13.83
C SER A 37 25.91 1.62 13.35
N PHE A 38 26.89 1.26 14.19
CA PHE A 38 28.32 1.35 13.88
C PHE A 38 28.98 0.00 13.61
N ASP A 39 28.28 -1.10 13.86
CA ASP A 39 28.78 -2.45 13.64
C ASP A 39 27.70 -3.37 13.04
N TYR A 40 28.11 -4.58 12.64
CA TYR A 40 27.22 -5.55 12.02
C TYR A 40 26.07 -5.97 12.95
N TYR A 41 26.32 -6.11 14.27
CA TYR A 41 25.31 -6.56 15.22
C TYR A 41 24.30 -5.45 15.53
N SER A 42 24.74 -4.19 15.69
CA SER A 42 23.83 -3.05 15.83
C SER A 42 22.92 -2.89 14.60
N LEU A 43 23.43 -3.23 13.41
CA LEU A 43 22.66 -3.20 12.17
C LEU A 43 21.58 -4.29 12.17
N LEU A 44 21.91 -5.51 12.62
CA LEU A 44 20.94 -6.59 12.73
C LEU A 44 19.83 -6.25 13.74
N ILE A 45 20.20 -5.66 14.87
CA ILE A 45 19.22 -5.21 15.90
C ILE A 45 18.26 -4.17 15.32
N SER A 46 18.74 -3.26 14.47
CA SER A 46 17.89 -2.24 13.82
C SER A 46 16.81 -2.84 12.90
N ARG A 47 16.92 -4.12 12.54
CA ARG A 47 15.95 -4.85 11.72
C ARG A 47 14.84 -5.53 12.52
N ILE A 48 14.99 -5.69 13.84
CA ILE A 48 13.97 -6.32 14.69
C ILE A 48 12.62 -5.57 14.59
N PRO A 49 12.56 -4.23 14.65
CA PRO A 49 11.28 -3.51 14.52
C PRO A 49 10.62 -3.67 13.14
N VAL A 50 11.37 -4.06 12.10
CA VAL A 50 10.86 -4.22 10.73
C VAL A 50 9.78 -5.30 10.64
N VAL A 51 9.74 -6.23 11.60
CA VAL A 51 8.68 -7.26 11.71
C VAL A 51 7.28 -6.65 11.81
N PHE A 52 7.14 -5.42 12.29
CA PHE A 52 5.85 -4.72 12.40
C PHE A 52 5.65 -3.64 11.32
N MET A 53 6.57 -3.48 10.37
CA MET A 53 6.49 -2.49 9.30
C MET A 53 5.59 -2.95 8.14
N HIS A 54 4.40 -3.46 8.47
CA HIS A 54 3.41 -3.99 7.53
C HIS A 54 2.35 -2.94 7.17
N GLY A 55 2.80 -1.72 6.89
CA GLY A 55 1.95 -0.58 6.58
C GLY A 55 1.02 -0.86 5.39
N GLN A 56 1.53 -1.48 4.32
CA GLN A 56 0.71 -1.83 3.15
C GLN A 56 -0.50 -2.69 3.56
N GLN A 57 -0.28 -3.74 4.35
CA GLN A 57 -1.34 -4.65 4.81
C GLN A 57 -2.37 -3.91 5.68
N ALA A 58 -1.94 -3.12 6.68
CA ALA A 58 -2.88 -2.36 7.50
C ALA A 58 -3.69 -1.33 6.71
N HIS A 59 -3.09 -0.61 5.75
CA HIS A 59 -3.84 0.32 4.91
C HIS A 59 -4.80 -0.41 3.96
N GLN A 60 -4.46 -1.62 3.48
CA GLN A 60 -5.37 -2.44 2.68
C GLN A 60 -6.59 -2.89 3.51
N THR A 61 -6.37 -3.33 4.75
CA THR A 61 -7.45 -3.67 5.69
C THR A 61 -8.31 -2.43 6.00
N LEU A 62 -7.67 -1.29 6.27
CA LEU A 62 -8.35 -0.02 6.51
C LEU A 62 -9.24 0.38 5.33
N LEU A 63 -8.70 0.31 4.12
CA LEU A 63 -9.39 0.70 2.90
C LEU A 63 -10.55 -0.25 2.59
N SER A 64 -10.38 -1.54 2.84
CA SER A 64 -11.45 -2.54 2.68
C SER A 64 -12.59 -2.32 3.66
N ALA A 65 -12.29 -1.90 4.89
CA ALA A 65 -13.30 -1.55 5.89
C ALA A 65 -14.06 -0.26 5.54
N LEU A 66 -13.43 0.65 4.79
CA LEU A 66 -14.03 1.93 4.38
C LEU A 66 -14.74 1.88 3.02
N THR A 67 -14.66 0.76 2.28
CA THR A 67 -15.17 0.68 0.90
C THR A 67 -16.00 -0.57 0.66
N SER A 68 -17.05 -0.42 -0.15
CA SER A 68 -17.94 -1.52 -0.51
C SER A 68 -17.26 -2.46 -1.53
N PRO A 69 -17.48 -3.79 -1.44
CA PRO A 69 -16.98 -4.75 -2.44
C PRO A 69 -17.39 -4.39 -3.87
N GLY A 70 -16.59 -4.83 -4.84
CA GLY A 70 -16.80 -4.51 -6.26
C GLY A 70 -16.12 -3.21 -6.69
N LYS A 71 -16.73 -2.46 -7.61
CA LYS A 71 -16.07 -1.34 -8.32
C LYS A 71 -15.47 -0.27 -7.40
N GLU A 72 -16.10 0.01 -6.25
CA GLU A 72 -15.63 1.01 -5.30
C GLU A 72 -14.29 0.60 -4.66
N ARG A 73 -14.25 -0.56 -4.00
CA ARG A 73 -13.04 -1.13 -3.40
C ARG A 73 -11.95 -1.39 -4.43
N THR A 74 -12.29 -1.95 -5.59
CA THR A 74 -11.36 -2.15 -6.71
C THR A 74 -10.71 -0.80 -7.07
N SER A 75 -11.51 0.24 -7.29
CA SER A 75 -11.02 1.60 -7.61
C SER A 75 -10.15 2.19 -6.50
N ALA A 76 -10.53 1.99 -5.23
CA ALA A 76 -9.76 2.42 -4.07
C ALA A 76 -8.38 1.75 -4.00
N PHE A 77 -8.29 0.43 -4.16
CA PHE A 77 -7.02 -0.28 -4.25
C PHE A 77 -6.18 0.16 -5.46
N GLY A 78 -6.82 0.50 -6.58
CA GLY A 78 -6.14 1.10 -7.72
C GLY A 78 -5.48 2.44 -7.38
N ARG A 79 -6.17 3.31 -6.63
CA ARG A 79 -5.60 4.59 -6.13
C ARG A 79 -4.49 4.37 -5.12
N MET A 80 -4.64 3.39 -4.22
CA MET A 80 -3.58 3.01 -3.28
C MET A 80 -2.31 2.54 -4.01
N GLY A 81 -2.46 1.67 -5.02
CA GLY A 81 -1.35 1.25 -5.88
C GLY A 81 -0.67 2.41 -6.61
N LEU A 82 -1.45 3.39 -7.08
CA LEU A 82 -0.91 4.62 -7.68
C LEU A 82 -0.07 5.43 -6.67
N THR A 83 -0.54 5.61 -5.44
CA THR A 83 0.22 6.35 -4.42
C THR A 83 1.55 5.69 -4.10
N PHE A 84 1.62 4.35 -4.12
CA PHE A 84 2.90 3.64 -4.01
C PHE A 84 3.80 3.88 -5.23
N GLY A 85 3.24 3.84 -6.43
CA GLY A 85 3.98 4.18 -7.65
C GLY A 85 4.60 5.58 -7.60
N ILE A 86 3.84 6.58 -7.16
CA ILE A 86 4.33 7.95 -6.93
C ILE A 86 5.45 7.92 -5.87
N GLY A 87 5.24 7.22 -4.75
CA GLY A 87 6.26 7.02 -3.72
C GLY A 87 7.57 6.47 -4.28
N PHE A 88 7.53 5.43 -5.11
CA PHE A 88 8.74 4.86 -5.71
C PHE A 88 9.50 5.79 -6.65
N ILE A 89 8.84 6.80 -7.23
CA ILE A 89 9.50 7.83 -8.05
C ILE A 89 10.13 8.90 -7.15
N PHE A 90 9.37 9.42 -6.20
CA PHE A 90 9.78 10.55 -5.38
C PHE A 90 10.75 10.16 -4.26
N VAL A 91 10.64 8.97 -3.68
CA VAL A 91 11.51 8.50 -2.58
C VAL A 91 12.99 8.50 -2.98
N PRO A 92 13.42 7.93 -4.13
CA PRO A 92 14.82 8.02 -4.57
C PRO A 92 15.27 9.46 -4.83
N ILE A 93 14.42 10.32 -5.39
CA ILE A 93 14.74 11.73 -5.65
C ILE A 93 15.01 12.46 -4.33
N PHE A 94 14.12 12.31 -3.34
CA PHE A 94 14.30 12.89 -2.02
C PHE A 94 15.50 12.28 -1.28
N SER A 95 15.75 10.98 -1.42
CA SER A 95 16.93 10.33 -0.85
C SER A 95 18.21 10.90 -1.44
N ILE A 96 18.31 11.05 -2.77
CA ILE A 96 19.49 11.64 -3.42
C ILE A 96 19.69 13.09 -2.99
N ALA A 97 18.61 13.87 -2.93
CA ALA A 97 18.67 15.26 -2.47
C ALA A 97 19.13 15.35 -1.00
N ALA A 98 18.57 14.53 -0.11
CA ALA A 98 18.96 14.46 1.29
C ALA A 98 20.43 14.05 1.45
N SER A 99 20.89 13.05 0.70
CA SER A 99 22.31 12.64 0.71
C SER A 99 23.25 13.75 0.28
N LYS A 100 22.88 14.54 -0.75
CA LYS A 100 23.70 15.66 -1.22
C LYS A 100 23.80 16.81 -0.21
N ILE A 101 22.77 17.03 0.60
CA ILE A 101 22.71 18.15 1.55
C ILE A 101 23.29 17.76 2.91
N GLY A 102 23.00 16.56 3.40
CA GLY A 102 23.32 16.14 4.77
C GLY A 102 24.20 14.88 4.88
N GLY A 103 24.78 14.41 3.77
CA GLY A 103 25.62 13.21 3.73
C GLY A 103 24.82 11.90 3.72
N ASP A 104 25.54 10.77 3.68
CA ASP A 104 24.96 9.45 3.39
C ASP A 104 23.90 8.97 4.40
N VAL A 105 23.93 9.50 5.62
CA VAL A 105 22.99 9.15 6.71
C VAL A 105 21.73 10.01 6.74
N ALA A 106 21.72 11.16 6.04
CA ALA A 106 20.59 12.09 6.05
C ALA A 106 19.26 11.50 5.55
N PRO A 107 19.21 10.64 4.51
CA PRO A 107 17.96 10.01 4.07
C PRO A 107 17.28 9.18 5.17
N LEU A 108 18.05 8.60 6.09
CA LEU A 108 17.52 7.82 7.21
C LEU A 108 16.76 8.71 8.19
N LEU A 109 17.36 9.85 8.55
CA LEU A 109 16.73 10.83 9.46
C LEU A 109 15.52 11.49 8.82
N VAL A 110 15.60 11.83 7.53
CA VAL A 110 14.45 12.38 6.79
C VAL A 110 13.31 11.37 6.74
N SER A 111 13.61 10.09 6.48
CA SER A 111 12.59 9.03 6.45
C SER A 111 11.97 8.79 7.84
N ALA A 112 12.78 8.83 8.90
CA ALA A 112 12.34 8.73 10.28
C ALA A 112 11.43 9.92 10.68
N ALA A 113 11.75 11.14 10.26
CA ALA A 113 10.89 12.30 10.51
C ALA A 113 9.58 12.22 9.71
N LEU A 114 9.65 11.78 8.45
CA LEU A 114 8.50 11.73 7.55
C LEU A 114 7.43 10.73 8.00
N CYS A 115 7.81 9.68 8.76
CA CYS A 115 6.83 8.71 9.27
C CYS A 115 5.88 9.29 10.33
N LEU A 116 6.15 10.47 10.88
CA LEU A 116 5.23 11.18 11.76
C LEU A 116 4.02 11.76 11.01
N VAL A 117 4.20 12.14 9.74
CA VAL A 117 3.14 12.70 8.90
C VAL A 117 1.94 11.75 8.77
N PRO A 118 2.08 10.47 8.36
CA PRO A 118 0.94 9.57 8.26
C PRO A 118 0.29 9.29 9.62
N SER A 119 1.05 9.32 10.73
CA SER A 119 0.48 9.22 12.07
C SER A 119 -0.43 10.43 12.39
N LEU A 120 -0.01 11.64 12.05
CA LEU A 120 -0.81 12.86 12.22
C LEU A 120 -2.05 12.86 11.33
N VAL A 121 -1.92 12.41 10.09
CA VAL A 121 -3.06 12.29 9.16
C VAL A 121 -4.07 11.26 9.67
N LEU A 122 -3.61 10.14 10.22
CA LEU A 122 -4.48 9.11 10.80
C LEU A 122 -5.29 9.63 12.00
N GLU A 123 -4.73 10.55 12.78
CA GLU A 123 -5.40 11.15 13.94
C GLU A 123 -6.33 12.31 13.57
N THR A 124 -5.94 13.15 12.60
CA THR A 124 -6.65 14.39 12.29
C THR A 124 -7.66 14.27 11.14
N CYS A 125 -7.37 13.45 10.13
CA CYS A 125 -8.16 13.37 8.90
C CYS A 125 -9.06 12.15 8.82
N ILE A 126 -8.78 11.11 9.61
CA ILE A 126 -9.56 9.88 9.62
C ILE A 126 -10.36 9.88 10.91
N ASP A 127 -11.68 9.73 10.84
CA ASP A 127 -12.54 9.88 12.02
C ASP A 127 -12.49 8.63 12.92
N ARG A 128 -12.54 8.77 14.25
CA ARG A 128 -12.48 7.63 15.20
C ARG A 128 -13.62 6.63 14.97
N LYS A 129 -14.79 7.16 14.65
CA LYS A 129 -16.04 6.43 14.43
C LYS A 129 -16.06 5.55 13.19
N SER A 130 -15.18 5.77 12.21
CA SER A 130 -15.14 4.99 10.97
C SER A 130 -14.82 3.50 11.16
N TYR A 131 -14.50 3.06 12.38
CA TYR A 131 -14.07 1.68 12.67
C TYR A 131 -14.80 1.03 13.85
N GLU A 132 -15.21 1.79 14.88
CA GLU A 132 -16.01 1.23 15.99
C GLU A 132 -17.45 0.95 15.55
N LEU A 133 -18.02 1.77 14.65
CA LEU A 133 -19.37 1.56 14.14
C LEU A 133 -19.46 0.42 13.11
N TYR A 134 -18.41 0.08 12.36
CA TYR A 134 -18.51 -1.04 11.41
C TYR A 134 -18.73 -2.40 12.10
N ILE A 135 -18.21 -2.57 13.33
CA ILE A 135 -18.44 -3.77 14.13
C ILE A 135 -19.78 -3.70 14.87
N ILE A 136 -20.23 -2.51 15.28
CA ILE A 136 -21.47 -2.31 16.05
C ILE A 136 -22.72 -2.25 15.14
N GLU A 137 -22.62 -1.73 13.93
CA GLU A 137 -23.76 -1.50 13.03
C GLU A 137 -24.04 -2.70 12.10
N LYS A 138 -23.12 -3.68 12.07
CA LYS A 138 -23.44 -5.05 11.65
C LYS A 138 -24.40 -5.77 12.61
N PHE A 139 -24.83 -5.07 13.67
CA PHE A 139 -26.04 -5.29 14.45
C PHE A 139 -27.22 -4.36 14.05
N ASN A 140 -27.40 -4.04 12.76
CA ASN A 140 -28.50 -3.31 12.12
C ASN A 140 -28.56 -1.77 12.29
N ALA A 141 -28.02 -1.00 11.33
CA ALA A 141 -28.65 0.26 10.90
C ALA A 141 -28.28 0.70 9.46
N THR A 142 -29.25 1.32 8.81
CA THR A 142 -29.25 1.91 7.45
C THR A 142 -28.86 3.40 7.50
N ASN A 143 -28.33 3.99 6.41
CA ASN A 143 -28.93 5.21 5.80
C ASN A 143 -28.16 5.77 4.58
N THR A 144 -28.97 6.28 3.65
CA THR A 144 -28.65 6.74 2.31
C THR A 144 -28.45 8.26 2.31
N GLU A 145 -27.22 8.74 2.47
CA GLU A 145 -26.86 10.17 2.29
C GLU A 145 -25.34 10.38 2.12
N ASN A 146 -24.51 9.41 2.51
CA ASN A 146 -23.05 9.41 2.33
C ASN A 146 -22.57 9.35 0.87
N GLN A 147 -23.45 8.97 -0.06
CA GLN A 147 -23.10 8.67 -1.46
C GLN A 147 -22.89 9.94 -2.30
N VAL A 148 -23.50 11.06 -1.93
CA VAL A 148 -23.37 12.34 -2.65
C VAL A 148 -22.07 13.06 -2.28
N MET A 149 -21.58 12.90 -1.04
CA MET A 149 -20.34 13.52 -0.57
C MET A 149 -19.10 12.84 -1.17
N GLN A 150 -19.15 11.53 -1.41
CA GLN A 150 -18.09 10.78 -2.08
C GLN A 150 -18.02 11.04 -3.60
N MET A 151 -19.15 11.37 -4.23
CA MET A 151 -19.19 11.73 -5.65
C MET A 151 -18.39 13.02 -5.93
N MET A 152 -18.47 14.00 -5.03
CA MET A 152 -17.75 15.28 -5.13
C MET A 152 -16.23 15.13 -4.93
N ILE A 153 -15.80 14.27 -4.00
CA ILE A 153 -14.37 13.98 -3.75
C ILE A 153 -13.76 13.21 -4.94
N GLY A 154 -14.52 12.31 -5.55
CA GLY A 154 -14.12 11.58 -6.75
C GLY A 154 -13.84 12.48 -7.95
N VAL A 155 -14.58 13.58 -8.13
CA VAL A 155 -14.40 14.54 -9.23
C VAL A 155 -13.12 15.36 -9.07
N PHE A 156 -12.71 15.71 -7.85
CA PHE A 156 -11.45 16.41 -7.61
C PHE A 156 -10.22 15.50 -7.70
N ILE A 157 -10.34 14.22 -7.29
CA ILE A 157 -9.27 13.23 -7.41
C ILE A 157 -9.10 12.77 -8.87
N MET A 158 -10.17 12.79 -9.67
CA MET A 158 -10.15 12.51 -11.11
C MET A 158 -9.19 13.44 -11.89
N PHE A 159 -8.91 14.64 -11.40
CA PHE A 159 -7.98 15.57 -12.03
C PHE A 159 -6.49 15.32 -11.68
N SER A 160 -6.16 14.33 -10.84
CA SER A 160 -4.78 14.06 -10.39
C SER A 160 -4.20 12.69 -10.82
N ASN A 161 -4.97 11.91 -11.59
CA ASN A 161 -4.62 10.78 -12.47
C ASN A 161 -3.57 9.73 -12.09
N GLY A 162 -4.08 8.48 -12.03
CA GLY A 162 -3.48 7.31 -12.67
C GLY A 162 -4.42 6.84 -13.80
N PHE A 163 -4.19 7.31 -15.03
CA PHE A 163 -5.14 7.20 -16.15
C PHE A 163 -5.23 5.77 -16.73
N GLY A 164 -4.13 5.01 -16.77
CA GLY A 164 -4.05 3.74 -17.48
C GLY A 164 -4.81 2.58 -16.84
N VAL A 165 -4.63 2.34 -15.54
CA VAL A 165 -5.30 1.23 -14.83
C VAL A 165 -6.80 1.48 -14.66
N ILE A 166 -7.19 2.74 -14.43
CA ILE A 166 -8.61 3.13 -14.34
C ILE A 166 -9.28 2.97 -15.71
N TRP A 167 -8.60 3.34 -16.80
CA TRP A 167 -9.12 3.16 -18.16
C TRP A 167 -9.29 1.67 -18.52
N LEU A 168 -8.29 0.84 -18.25
CA LEU A 168 -8.38 -0.62 -18.48
C LEU A 168 -9.54 -1.24 -17.69
N ARG A 169 -9.76 -0.80 -16.45
CA ARG A 169 -10.86 -1.26 -15.57
C ARG A 169 -12.25 -0.81 -15.98
N LYS A 170 -12.38 0.24 -16.79
CA LYS A 170 -13.67 0.61 -17.39
C LYS A 170 -14.04 -0.29 -18.56
N LYS A 171 -13.05 -0.93 -19.18
CA LYS A 171 -13.20 -1.65 -20.45
C LYS A 171 -13.19 -3.17 -20.30
N PHE A 172 -12.54 -3.69 -19.26
CA PHE A 172 -12.36 -5.12 -19.02
C PHE A 172 -12.82 -5.51 -17.62
N ASP A 173 -13.35 -6.73 -17.50
CA ASP A 173 -13.70 -7.36 -16.23
C ASP A 173 -12.45 -7.80 -15.47
N GLU A 174 -12.61 -8.11 -14.17
CA GLU A 174 -11.49 -8.43 -13.28
C GLU A 174 -10.72 -9.69 -13.71
N GLN A 175 -11.40 -10.70 -14.27
CA GLN A 175 -10.74 -11.91 -14.77
C GLN A 175 -9.91 -11.63 -16.02
N THR A 176 -10.44 -10.87 -16.99
CA THR A 176 -9.66 -10.45 -18.17
C THR A 176 -8.46 -9.59 -17.78
N LEU A 177 -8.60 -8.70 -16.79
CA LEU A 177 -7.48 -7.91 -16.28
C LEU A 177 -6.39 -8.76 -15.62
N LEU A 178 -6.77 -9.80 -14.86
CA LEU A 178 -5.82 -10.76 -14.31
C LEU A 178 -5.05 -11.49 -15.41
N ILE A 179 -5.72 -11.90 -16.48
CA ILE A 179 -5.09 -12.57 -17.63
C ILE A 179 -4.13 -11.61 -18.34
N ILE A 180 -4.56 -10.38 -18.64
CA ILE A 180 -3.71 -9.34 -19.25
C ILE A 180 -2.47 -9.09 -18.41
N GLY A 181 -2.63 -8.96 -17.09
CA GLY A 181 -1.52 -8.77 -16.16
C GLY A 181 -0.55 -9.95 -16.13
N SER A 182 -1.09 -11.17 -16.09
CA SER A 182 -0.29 -12.41 -16.07
C SER A 182 0.49 -12.61 -17.37
N LEU A 183 -0.11 -12.31 -18.52
CA LEU A 183 0.56 -12.31 -19.81
C LEU A 183 1.66 -11.24 -19.88
N SER A 184 1.42 -10.06 -19.31
CA SER A 184 2.42 -9.01 -19.23
C SER A 184 3.64 -9.46 -18.42
N PHE A 185 3.45 -10.16 -17.30
CA PHE A 185 4.55 -10.77 -16.56
C PHE A 185 5.31 -11.81 -17.38
N ALA A 186 4.60 -12.71 -18.05
CA ALA A 186 5.24 -13.74 -18.87
C ALA A 186 6.14 -13.12 -19.93
N ILE A 187 5.68 -12.04 -20.59
CA ILE A 187 6.48 -11.28 -21.55
C ILE A 187 7.68 -10.62 -20.85
N GLY A 188 7.46 -9.91 -19.74
CA GLY A 188 8.52 -9.21 -19.01
C GLY A 188 9.65 -10.15 -18.55
N TYR A 189 9.30 -11.30 -17.95
CA TYR A 189 10.29 -12.28 -17.49
C TYR A 189 10.95 -13.04 -18.64
N THR A 190 10.24 -13.30 -19.74
CA THR A 190 10.84 -13.91 -20.95
C THR A 190 11.82 -12.95 -21.61
N LEU A 191 11.50 -11.67 -21.70
CA LEU A 191 12.43 -10.64 -22.17
C LEU A 191 13.64 -10.53 -21.24
N PHE A 192 13.44 -10.62 -19.93
CA PHE A 192 14.53 -10.61 -18.95
C PHE A 192 15.49 -11.81 -19.11
N THR A 193 14.98 -13.00 -19.48
CA THR A 193 15.82 -14.20 -19.66
C THR A 193 16.48 -14.29 -21.03
N LEU A 194 15.82 -13.83 -22.10
CA LEU A 194 16.36 -13.88 -23.46
C LEU A 194 17.40 -12.78 -23.75
N ILE A 195 17.40 -11.71 -22.95
CA ILE A 195 18.20 -10.52 -23.21
C ILE A 195 19.28 -10.37 -22.11
N PHE A 196 20.55 -10.56 -22.47
CA PHE A 196 21.68 -10.41 -21.55
C PHE A 196 22.05 -8.94 -21.22
N PHE A 197 22.57 -8.78 -19.99
CA PHE A 197 23.03 -7.62 -19.21
C PHE A 197 23.38 -6.30 -19.92
N ASN A 198 22.40 -5.40 -20.02
CA ASN A 198 22.65 -3.95 -20.11
C ASN A 198 21.59 -3.19 -19.30
N PHE A 199 22.02 -2.22 -18.48
CA PHE A 199 21.14 -1.42 -17.61
C PHE A 199 19.98 -0.78 -18.38
N TRP A 200 20.27 -0.27 -19.59
CA TRP A 200 19.28 0.39 -20.45
C TRP A 200 18.14 -0.53 -20.91
N MET A 201 18.34 -1.85 -20.92
CA MET A 201 17.31 -2.81 -21.34
C MET A 201 16.24 -3.02 -20.27
N LEU A 202 16.53 -2.65 -19.01
CA LEU A 202 15.52 -2.60 -17.95
C LEU A 202 14.38 -1.63 -18.30
N LEU A 203 14.66 -0.55 -19.06
CA LEU A 203 13.62 0.39 -19.50
C LEU A 203 12.60 -0.25 -20.45
N LEU A 204 12.99 -1.30 -21.20
CA LEU A 204 12.10 -2.05 -22.08
C LEU A 204 11.28 -3.11 -21.32
N ILE A 205 11.84 -3.67 -20.25
CA ILE A 205 11.21 -4.74 -19.45
C ILE A 205 10.24 -4.17 -18.40
N MET A 206 10.59 -3.03 -17.79
CA MET A 206 9.85 -2.41 -16.68
C MET A 206 8.38 -2.08 -17.00
N PRO A 207 7.99 -1.61 -18.21
CA PRO A 207 6.58 -1.40 -18.54
C PRO A 207 5.74 -2.68 -18.42
N PHE A 208 6.28 -3.83 -18.81
CA PHE A 208 5.56 -5.11 -18.74
C PHE A 208 5.47 -5.63 -17.30
N VAL A 209 6.58 -5.58 -16.56
CA VAL A 209 6.60 -6.01 -15.15
C VAL A 209 5.73 -5.11 -14.28
N SER A 210 5.76 -3.79 -14.50
CA SER A 210 4.93 -2.83 -13.75
C SER A 210 3.45 -2.93 -14.08
N LEU A 211 3.09 -3.15 -15.36
CA LEU A 211 1.71 -3.42 -15.77
C LEU A 211 1.20 -4.71 -15.12
N GLY A 212 2.00 -5.79 -15.19
CA GLY A 212 1.71 -7.06 -14.55
C GLY A 212 1.49 -6.91 -13.04
N MET A 213 2.44 -6.30 -12.33
CA MET A 213 2.33 -6.04 -10.88
C MET A 213 1.09 -5.23 -10.55
N SER A 214 0.86 -4.12 -11.25
CA SER A 214 -0.24 -3.20 -10.95
C SER A 214 -1.61 -3.83 -11.19
N THR A 215 -1.77 -4.64 -12.25
CA THR A 215 -3.05 -5.26 -12.59
C THR A 215 -3.31 -6.53 -11.79
N VAL A 216 -2.32 -7.42 -11.68
CA VAL A 216 -2.47 -8.68 -10.95
C VAL A 216 -2.64 -8.43 -9.46
N ALA A 217 -1.77 -7.61 -8.83
CA ALA A 217 -1.88 -7.37 -7.39
C ALA A 217 -3.23 -6.73 -7.02
N THR A 218 -3.65 -5.71 -7.77
CA THR A 218 -4.89 -4.98 -7.45
C THR A 218 -6.16 -5.76 -7.75
N CYS A 219 -6.16 -6.66 -8.74
CA CYS A 219 -7.32 -7.52 -9.02
C CYS A 219 -7.33 -8.75 -8.11
N ALA A 220 -6.17 -9.33 -7.79
CA ALA A 220 -6.06 -10.42 -6.84
C ALA A 220 -6.50 -10.01 -5.44
N ASP A 221 -6.03 -8.85 -4.94
CA ASP A 221 -6.47 -8.31 -3.64
C ASP A 221 -7.98 -8.07 -3.63
N SER A 222 -8.53 -7.48 -4.70
CA SER A 222 -9.97 -7.27 -4.83
C SER A 222 -10.76 -8.57 -4.79
N LEU A 223 -10.39 -9.54 -5.64
CA LEU A 223 -11.08 -10.84 -5.75
C LEU A 223 -10.96 -11.67 -4.47
N LEU A 224 -9.79 -11.69 -3.83
CA LEU A 224 -9.62 -12.35 -2.53
C LEU A 224 -10.58 -11.74 -1.49
N THR A 225 -10.68 -10.41 -1.43
CA THR A 225 -11.64 -9.74 -0.53
C THR A 225 -13.10 -9.81 -0.98
N ALA A 226 -13.40 -10.38 -2.15
CA ALA A 226 -14.77 -10.58 -2.62
C ALA A 226 -15.23 -12.04 -2.46
N LEU A 227 -14.30 -12.99 -2.55
CA LEU A 227 -14.57 -14.43 -2.50
C LEU A 227 -14.44 -15.05 -1.10
N VAL A 228 -13.69 -14.39 -0.21
CA VAL A 228 -13.53 -14.82 1.19
C VAL A 228 -14.67 -14.25 2.02
N ASP A 229 -15.30 -15.06 2.88
CA ASP A 229 -16.36 -14.59 3.78
C ASP A 229 -15.86 -13.45 4.66
N GLU A 230 -16.70 -12.46 4.96
CA GLU A 230 -16.30 -11.29 5.76
C GLU A 230 -15.74 -11.67 7.15
N SER A 231 -16.13 -12.83 7.68
CA SER A 231 -15.58 -13.39 8.93
C SER A 231 -14.13 -13.88 8.82
N GLU A 232 -13.65 -14.13 7.60
CA GLU A 232 -12.31 -14.61 7.27
C GLU A 232 -11.42 -13.51 6.68
N GLN A 233 -11.98 -12.44 6.10
CA GLN A 233 -11.22 -11.28 5.62
C GLN A 233 -10.46 -10.55 6.74
N VAL A 234 -10.96 -10.65 7.97
CA VAL A 234 -10.30 -10.09 9.16
C VAL A 234 -9.18 -11.03 9.66
N LYS A 235 -9.18 -12.32 9.26
CA LYS A 235 -8.23 -13.35 9.73
C LYS A 235 -6.87 -13.33 9.03
N THR A 236 -6.74 -12.62 7.90
CA THR A 236 -5.49 -12.41 7.14
C THR A 236 -4.83 -11.08 7.45
#